data_AF-A0A0D2UMH4-F1
#
_entry.id   AF-A0A0D2UMH4-F1
#
_cell.length_a   1.000
_cell.length_b   1.000
_cell.length_c   1.000
_cell.angle_alpha   90.00
_cell.angle_beta   90.00
_cell.angle_gamma   90.00
#
_symmetry.space_group_name_H-M   'P 1'
#
loop_
_entity.id
_entity.type
_entity.pdbx_description
1 polymer ?
#
loop_
_entity_poly.entity_id
_entity_poly.type
_entity_poly.pdbx_seq_one_letter_code
_entity_poly.pdbx_strand_id
1 'polypeptide(L)'
;MSEASNQRKYPKVGAKSTGSIPPSELIEVVEAAARAGAEVVMDAVNKPRNVAYKGLADLVTDTDKMSEIAILEVIKKNFADHLILGEEGGIAGDTSSDYLWCVDPLDGTTNFAHCYPSFAVSVGVLFQGNPAAATVVEFVGGPMCWNTRTYTATA
;
A
#
# COMPACT_ATOMS: atom_id res chain seq x y z
N MET A 1 28.22 38.76 -5.17
CA MET A 1 26.83 38.69 -5.65
C MET A 1 26.23 37.41 -5.06
N SER A 2 25.22 37.55 -4.21
CA SER A 2 24.64 36.47 -3.41
C SER A 2 23.53 35.79 -4.22
N GLU A 3 23.73 34.53 -4.62
CA GLU A 3 22.65 33.71 -5.18
C GLU A 3 21.76 33.20 -4.04
N ALA A 4 20.53 33.68 -4.01
CA ALA A 4 19.52 33.28 -3.06
C ALA A 4 19.10 31.83 -3.31
N SER A 5 19.26 30.96 -2.31
CA SER A 5 18.74 29.60 -2.34
C SER A 5 17.20 29.65 -2.31
N ASN A 6 16.56 29.43 -3.46
CA ASN A 6 15.10 29.36 -3.54
C ASN A 6 14.62 27.99 -3.05
N GLN A 7 14.56 27.80 -1.71
CA GLN A 7 13.89 26.65 -1.11
C GLN A 7 12.39 26.78 -1.33
N ARG A 8 11.86 26.11 -2.36
CA ARG A 8 10.41 25.92 -2.54
C ARG A 8 9.89 25.16 -1.31
N LYS A 9 9.36 25.87 -0.32
CA LYS A 9 8.62 25.29 0.80
C LYS A 9 7.29 24.78 0.27
N TYR A 10 7.22 23.49 -0.01
CA TYR A 10 5.94 22.83 -0.15
C TYR A 10 5.22 22.89 1.21
N PRO A 11 3.94 23.28 1.27
CA PRO A 11 3.19 23.21 2.51
C PRO A 11 3.18 21.75 2.97
N LYS A 12 3.72 21.48 4.16
CA LYS A 12 3.59 20.17 4.79
C LYS A 12 2.13 20.03 5.23
N VAL A 13 1.34 19.33 4.43
CA VAL A 13 -0.04 18.93 4.77
C VAL A 13 0.07 17.60 5.52
N GLY A 14 0.67 17.61 6.70
CA GLY A 14 0.58 16.49 7.64
C GLY A 14 -0.66 16.69 8.52
N ALA A 15 -1.30 15.61 8.95
CA ALA A 15 -2.31 15.73 10.00
C ALA A 15 -1.69 16.38 11.24
N LYS A 16 -2.44 17.24 11.93
CA LYS A 16 -1.98 17.83 13.20
C LYS A 16 -1.88 16.81 14.33
N SER A 17 -2.55 15.66 14.16
CA SER A 17 -2.64 14.57 15.12
C SER A 17 -3.07 13.30 14.38
N THR A 18 -2.67 12.15 14.91
CA THR A 18 -3.13 10.81 14.50
C THR A 18 -4.33 10.33 15.30
N GLY A 19 -4.98 11.22 16.07
CA GLY A 19 -6.13 10.91 16.91
C GLY A 19 -5.75 10.29 18.25
N SER A 20 -6.55 9.34 18.72
CA SER A 20 -6.32 8.64 20.00
C SER A 20 -5.23 7.56 19.90
N ILE A 21 -4.92 7.09 18.69
CA ILE A 21 -3.91 6.06 18.44
C ILE A 21 -2.53 6.70 18.27
N PRO A 22 -1.50 6.23 18.98
CA PRO A 22 -0.14 6.72 18.83
C PRO A 22 0.40 6.54 17.39
N PRO A 23 1.15 7.52 16.85
CA PRO A 23 1.78 7.41 15.53
C PRO A 23 2.65 6.16 15.34
N SER A 24 3.34 5.72 16.40
CA SER A 24 4.19 4.52 16.38
C SER A 24 3.38 3.24 16.13
N GLU A 25 2.21 3.13 16.75
CA GLU A 25 1.32 1.98 16.58
C GLU A 25 0.75 1.95 15.16
N LEU A 26 0.36 3.11 14.62
CA LEU A 26 -0.09 3.19 13.23
C LEU A 26 1.01 2.79 12.25
N ILE A 27 2.25 3.27 12.45
CA ILE A 27 3.43 2.88 11.66
C ILE A 27 3.61 1.36 11.66
N GLU A 28 3.60 0.74 12.84
CA GLU A 28 3.81 -0.71 12.96
C GLU A 28 2.75 -1.49 12.16
N VAL A 29 1.49 -1.05 12.22
CA VAL A 29 0.39 -1.73 11.52
C VAL A 29 0.43 -1.47 10.01
N VAL A 30 0.68 -0.23 9.53
CA VAL A 30 0.79 0.03 8.08
C VAL A 30 1.96 -0.72 7.46
N GLU A 31 3.09 -0.83 8.18
CA GLU A 31 4.26 -1.58 7.71
C GLU A 31 3.98 -3.07 7.65
N ALA A 32 3.39 -3.63 8.71
CA ALA A 32 3.04 -5.04 8.75
C ALA A 32 2.03 -5.39 7.66
N ALA A 33 1.02 -4.54 7.45
CA ALA A 33 -0.01 -4.76 6.45
C ALA A 33 0.57 -4.70 5.03
N ALA A 34 1.33 -3.65 4.70
CA ALA A 34 1.96 -3.52 3.38
C ALA A 34 2.97 -4.65 3.09
N ARG A 35 3.71 -5.10 4.11
CA ARG A 35 4.61 -6.26 3.98
C ARG A 35 3.84 -7.55 3.69
N ALA A 36 2.73 -7.80 4.37
CA ALA A 36 1.91 -8.99 4.15
C ALA A 36 1.39 -9.06 2.71
N GLY A 37 0.88 -7.94 2.17
CA GLY A 37 0.51 -7.86 0.75
C GLY A 37 1.71 -8.07 -0.19
N ALA A 38 2.85 -7.45 0.13
CA ALA A 38 4.06 -7.58 -0.68
C ALA A 38 4.62 -9.02 -0.71
N GLU A 39 4.47 -9.81 0.36
CA GLU A 39 4.86 -11.22 0.35
C GLU A 39 4.05 -12.02 -0.69
N VAL A 40 2.74 -11.77 -0.78
CA VAL A 40 1.88 -12.39 -1.81
C VAL A 40 2.32 -11.99 -3.22
N VAL A 41 2.62 -10.71 -3.43
CA VAL A 41 3.08 -10.21 -4.74
C VAL A 41 4.45 -10.82 -5.08
N MET A 42 5.37 -10.92 -4.12
CA MET A 42 6.69 -11.54 -4.28
C MET A 42 6.60 -13.03 -4.66
N ASP A 43 5.60 -13.76 -4.18
CA ASP A 43 5.36 -15.14 -4.61
C ASP A 43 4.85 -15.22 -6.05
N ALA A 44 4.26 -14.14 -6.57
CA ALA A 44 3.68 -14.08 -7.90
C ALA A 44 4.61 -13.55 -8.99
N VAL A 45 5.61 -12.72 -8.67
CA VAL A 45 6.44 -12.00 -9.68
C VAL A 45 7.15 -12.90 -10.70
N ASN A 46 7.51 -14.14 -10.32
CA ASN A 46 8.17 -15.12 -11.19
C ASN A 46 7.23 -16.23 -11.70
N LYS A 47 5.92 -16.17 -11.39
CA LYS A 47 4.97 -17.17 -11.90
C LYS A 47 4.87 -17.07 -13.43
N PRO A 48 4.68 -18.21 -14.14
CA PRO A 48 4.53 -18.21 -15.57
C PRO A 48 3.29 -17.40 -15.99
N ARG A 49 3.51 -16.41 -16.86
CA ARG A 49 2.45 -15.64 -17.49
C ARG A 49 2.07 -16.38 -18.77
N ASN A 50 1.01 -17.19 -18.74
CA ASN A 50 0.53 -17.82 -19.97
C ASN A 50 0.17 -16.73 -20.98
N VAL A 51 0.76 -16.79 -22.19
CA VAL A 51 0.68 -15.72 -23.21
C VAL A 51 -0.75 -15.50 -23.74
N ALA A 52 -1.70 -16.38 -23.40
CA ALA A 52 -3.10 -16.10 -23.61
C ALA A 52 -3.53 -14.92 -22.74
N TYR A 53 -4.11 -13.88 -23.35
CA TYR A 53 -4.62 -12.67 -22.67
C TYR A 53 -5.38 -12.97 -21.37
N LYS A 54 -6.17 -14.05 -21.36
CA LYS A 54 -6.90 -14.52 -20.19
C LYS A 54 -6.00 -14.97 -19.03
N GLY A 55 -4.94 -15.74 -19.30
CA GLY A 55 -4.05 -16.24 -18.25
C GLY A 55 -3.21 -15.15 -17.58
N LEU A 56 -2.91 -14.07 -18.31
CA LEU A 56 -2.25 -12.90 -17.74
C LEU A 56 -3.20 -12.10 -16.85
N ALA A 57 -4.42 -11.82 -17.34
CA ALA A 57 -5.45 -11.11 -16.57
C ALA A 57 -5.81 -11.88 -15.29
N ASP A 58 -6.01 -13.20 -15.39
CA ASP A 58 -6.33 -14.05 -14.24
C ASP A 58 -5.21 -13.99 -13.19
N LEU A 59 -3.93 -14.04 -13.59
CA LEU A 59 -2.80 -13.95 -12.65
C LEU A 59 -2.75 -12.60 -11.91
N VAL A 60 -2.96 -11.49 -12.63
CA VAL A 60 -2.98 -10.16 -12.01
C VAL A 60 -4.13 -10.08 -11.02
N THR A 61 -5.35 -10.37 -11.44
CA THR A 61 -6.54 -10.32 -10.60
C THR A 61 -6.46 -11.23 -9.37
N ASP A 62 -5.89 -12.44 -9.52
CA ASP A 62 -5.71 -13.35 -8.38
C ASP A 62 -4.66 -12.81 -7.40
N THR A 63 -3.58 -12.21 -7.90
CA THR A 63 -2.52 -11.62 -7.07
C THR A 63 -3.04 -10.40 -6.31
N ASP A 64 -3.75 -9.50 -6.99
CA ASP A 64 -4.43 -8.34 -6.40
C ASP A 64 -5.32 -8.75 -5.23
N LYS A 65 -6.24 -9.70 -5.47
CA LYS A 65 -7.20 -10.16 -4.45
C LYS A 65 -6.52 -10.82 -3.26
N MET A 66 -5.52 -11.69 -3.50
CA MET A 66 -4.81 -12.36 -2.42
C MET A 66 -3.98 -11.36 -1.59
N SER A 67 -3.37 -10.37 -2.25
CA SER A 67 -2.62 -9.30 -1.59
C SER A 67 -3.56 -8.44 -0.73
N GLU A 68 -4.72 -8.05 -1.26
CA GLU A 68 -5.72 -7.29 -0.50
C GLU A 68 -6.21 -8.08 0.74
N ILE A 69 -6.53 -9.36 0.59
CA ILE A 69 -6.94 -10.20 1.73
C ILE A 69 -5.88 -10.21 2.83
N ALA A 70 -4.60 -10.41 2.47
CA ALA A 70 -3.51 -10.43 3.44
C ALA A 70 -3.36 -9.09 4.17
N ILE A 71 -3.48 -7.97 3.45
CA ILE A 71 -3.45 -6.62 4.04
C ILE A 71 -4.63 -6.43 5.01
N LEU A 72 -5.85 -6.77 4.57
CA LEU A 72 -7.06 -6.62 5.38
C LEU A 72 -7.04 -7.47 6.65
N GLU A 73 -6.48 -8.68 6.60
CA GLU A 73 -6.31 -9.54 7.79
C GLU A 73 -5.44 -8.88 8.85
N VAL A 74 -4.32 -8.25 8.46
CA VAL A 74 -3.45 -7.52 9.39
C VAL A 74 -4.18 -6.32 9.98
N ILE A 75 -4.87 -5.52 9.15
CA ILE A 75 -5.59 -4.34 9.62
C ILE A 75 -6.68 -4.76 10.61
N LYS A 76 -7.56 -5.70 10.23
CA LYS A 76 -8.69 -6.15 11.08
C LYS A 76 -8.25 -6.79 12.39
N LYS A 77 -7.09 -7.45 12.41
CA LYS A 77 -6.53 -8.04 13.64
C LYS A 77 -6.16 -6.97 14.67
N ASN A 78 -5.69 -5.81 14.23
CA ASN A 78 -5.29 -4.71 15.11
C ASN A 78 -6.45 -3.73 15.36
N PHE A 79 -7.29 -3.50 14.34
CA PHE A 79 -8.38 -2.53 14.36
C PHE A 79 -9.63 -3.10 13.68
N ALA A 80 -10.43 -3.84 14.44
CA ALA A 80 -11.61 -4.53 13.92
C ALA A 80 -12.77 -3.58 13.53
N ASP A 81 -12.78 -2.37 14.08
CA ASP A 81 -13.81 -1.34 13.96
C ASP A 81 -13.42 -0.17 13.04
N HIS A 82 -12.24 -0.20 12.43
CA HIS A 82 -11.84 0.85 11.49
C HIS A 82 -12.51 0.69 10.12
N LEU A 83 -12.74 1.83 9.45
CA LEU A 83 -13.20 1.85 8.06
C LEU A 83 -12.05 1.51 7.13
N ILE A 84 -12.31 0.69 6.11
CA ILE A 84 -11.33 0.30 5.10
C ILE A 84 -11.92 0.52 3.72
N LEU A 85 -11.10 1.05 2.82
CA LEU A 85 -11.35 1.22 1.40
C LEU A 85 -10.24 0.48 0.64
N GLY A 86 -10.59 -0.68 0.06
CA GLY A 86 -9.74 -1.44 -0.85
C GLY A 86 -10.13 -1.19 -2.31
N GLU A 87 -9.17 -1.34 -3.22
CA GLU A 87 -9.39 -1.23 -4.66
C GLU A 87 -10.35 -2.32 -5.19
N GLU A 88 -10.17 -3.58 -4.78
CA GLU A 88 -10.97 -4.71 -5.29
C GLU A 88 -12.18 -5.02 -4.40
N GLY A 89 -12.02 -4.90 -3.08
CA GLY A 89 -13.06 -5.22 -2.08
C GLY A 89 -14.03 -4.08 -1.77
N GLY A 90 -13.72 -2.85 -2.19
CA GLY A 90 -14.53 -1.67 -1.89
C GLY A 90 -14.49 -1.27 -0.41
N ILE A 91 -15.63 -0.86 0.15
CA ILE A 91 -15.73 -0.36 1.52
C ILE A 91 -16.06 -1.50 2.49
N ALA A 92 -15.30 -1.63 3.58
CA ALA A 92 -15.53 -2.58 4.67
C ALA A 92 -15.30 -1.91 6.04
N GLY A 93 -15.88 -2.49 7.11
CA GLY A 93 -15.73 -1.98 8.48
C GLY A 93 -16.84 -1.00 8.88
N ASP A 94 -16.58 -0.20 9.93
CA ASP A 94 -17.55 0.74 10.47
C ASP A 94 -17.45 2.11 9.77
N THR A 95 -18.50 2.49 9.05
CA THR A 95 -18.60 3.80 8.37
C THR A 95 -18.59 5.00 9.31
N SER A 96 -18.77 4.80 10.61
CA SER A 96 -18.69 5.84 11.64
C SER A 96 -17.30 6.03 12.24
N SER A 97 -16.33 5.19 11.86
CA SER A 97 -14.95 5.32 12.33
C SER A 97 -14.30 6.62 11.88
N ASP A 98 -13.58 7.28 12.78
CA ASP A 98 -12.73 8.43 12.44
C ASP A 98 -11.49 8.02 11.62
N TYR A 99 -11.17 6.72 11.60
CA TYR A 99 -10.03 6.16 10.87
C TYR A 99 -10.49 5.49 9.57
N LEU A 100 -9.83 5.87 8.47
CA LEU A 100 -10.03 5.27 7.15
C LEU A 100 -8.71 4.72 6.61
N TRP A 101 -8.67 3.42 6.38
CA TRP A 101 -7.56 2.73 5.73
C TRP A 101 -7.79 2.71 4.23
N CYS A 102 -6.81 3.15 3.46
CA CYS A 102 -6.81 3.07 2.01
C CYS A 102 -5.77 2.02 1.59
N VAL A 103 -6.19 1.05 0.80
CA VAL A 103 -5.36 -0.08 0.37
C VAL A 103 -5.36 -0.17 -1.15
N ASP A 104 -4.15 -0.14 -1.72
CA ASP A 104 -3.89 -0.51 -3.10
C ASP A 104 -2.93 -1.72 -3.08
N PRO A 105 -3.46 -2.94 -3.33
CA PRO A 105 -2.72 -4.18 -3.18
C PRO A 105 -1.72 -4.43 -4.32
N LEU A 106 -1.80 -3.71 -5.45
CA LEU A 106 -0.87 -3.81 -6.57
C LEU A 106 -0.90 -2.54 -7.48
N ASP A 107 -0.31 -1.45 -7.03
CA ASP A 107 -0.14 -0.24 -7.84
C ASP A 107 0.82 -0.54 -8.99
N GLY A 108 0.37 -0.34 -10.22
CA GLY A 108 1.13 -0.67 -11.42
C GLY A 108 0.87 -2.07 -11.96
N THR A 109 -0.35 -2.60 -11.83
CA THR A 109 -0.82 -3.88 -12.41
C THR A 109 -0.34 -4.14 -13.85
N THR A 110 -0.33 -3.12 -14.72
CA THR A 110 0.21 -3.22 -16.09
C THR A 110 1.70 -3.54 -16.10
N ASN A 111 2.50 -2.87 -15.25
CA ASN A 111 3.92 -3.13 -15.14
C ASN A 111 4.18 -4.53 -14.58
N PHE A 112 3.43 -4.94 -13.56
CA PHE A 112 3.48 -6.30 -13.02
C PHE A 112 3.16 -7.35 -14.12
N ALA A 113 2.11 -7.12 -14.92
CA ALA A 113 1.72 -7.99 -16.02
C ALA A 113 2.85 -8.16 -17.05
N HIS A 114 3.61 -7.09 -17.33
CA HIS A 114 4.70 -7.10 -18.30
C HIS A 114 6.09 -7.43 -17.70
N CYS A 115 6.15 -7.88 -16.45
CA CYS A 115 7.41 -8.10 -15.72
C CYS A 115 8.28 -6.85 -15.59
N TYR A 116 7.70 -5.66 -15.74
CA TYR A 116 8.42 -4.40 -15.66
C TYR A 116 8.61 -4.00 -14.19
N PRO A 117 9.84 -3.71 -13.73
CA PRO A 117 10.16 -3.54 -12.31
C PRO A 117 9.83 -2.13 -11.79
N SER A 118 8.53 -1.80 -11.80
CA SER A 118 7.99 -0.55 -11.29
C SER A 118 6.52 -0.76 -10.92
N PHE A 119 6.28 -1.38 -9.78
CA PHE A 119 4.97 -1.57 -9.16
C PHE A 119 5.16 -1.65 -7.63
N ALA A 120 4.08 -1.50 -6.87
CA ALA A 120 4.16 -1.43 -5.42
C ALA A 120 2.92 -2.01 -4.74
N VAL A 121 3.05 -2.24 -3.43
CA VAL A 121 1.91 -2.36 -2.51
C VAL A 121 1.86 -1.08 -1.69
N SER A 122 0.70 -0.46 -1.57
CA SER A 122 0.54 0.76 -0.76
C SER A 122 -0.60 0.65 0.25
N VAL A 123 -0.32 1.04 1.48
CA VAL A 123 -1.29 1.07 2.58
C VAL A 123 -1.17 2.41 3.29
N GLY A 124 -2.27 3.13 3.40
CA GLY A 124 -2.35 4.39 4.12
C GLY A 124 -3.50 4.39 5.12
N VAL A 125 -3.38 5.21 6.16
CA VAL A 125 -4.45 5.48 7.11
C VAL A 125 -4.65 6.98 7.25
N LEU A 126 -5.91 7.38 7.18
CA LEU A 126 -6.39 8.74 7.39
C LEU A 126 -7.06 8.80 8.77
N PHE A 127 -6.86 9.90 9.49
CA PHE A 127 -7.64 10.26 10.67
C PHE A 127 -8.44 11.52 10.34
N GLN A 128 -9.77 11.43 10.38
CA GLN A 128 -10.70 12.50 10.01
C GLN A 128 -10.37 13.14 8.66
N GLY A 129 -10.03 12.30 7.67
CA GLY A 129 -9.67 12.72 6.32
C GLY A 129 -8.25 13.29 6.16
N ASN A 130 -7.43 13.32 7.21
CA ASN A 130 -6.04 13.78 7.14
C ASN A 130 -5.07 12.59 7.19
N PRO A 131 -4.00 12.55 6.36
CA PRO A 131 -2.99 11.49 6.42
C PRO A 131 -2.38 11.35 7.80
N ALA A 132 -2.51 10.16 8.39
CA ALA A 132 -1.96 9.82 9.70
C ALA A 132 -0.68 8.99 9.57
N ALA A 133 -0.71 7.90 8.81
CA ALA A 133 0.47 7.08 8.49
C ALA A 133 0.31 6.38 7.13
N ALA A 134 1.42 6.00 6.51
CA ALA A 134 1.41 5.20 5.29
C ALA A 134 2.72 4.43 5.08
N THR A 135 2.61 3.29 4.42
CA THR A 135 3.75 2.51 3.93
C THR A 135 3.56 2.13 2.46
N VAL A 136 4.63 2.25 1.69
CA VAL A 136 4.74 1.76 0.31
C VAL A 136 5.87 0.75 0.24
N VAL A 137 5.59 -0.43 -0.32
CA VAL A 137 6.59 -1.44 -0.65
C VAL A 137 6.77 -1.46 -2.16
N GLU A 138 7.82 -0.83 -2.65
CA GLU A 138 8.19 -0.75 -4.07
C GLU A 138 8.96 -2.00 -4.50
N PHE A 139 8.57 -2.61 -5.61
CA PHE A 139 9.30 -3.72 -6.23
C PHE A 139 10.28 -3.20 -7.28
N VAL A 140 11.53 -3.64 -7.16
CA VAL A 140 12.65 -3.24 -8.03
C VAL A 140 13.42 -4.48 -8.51
N GLY A 141 14.32 -4.27 -9.46
CA GLY A 141 15.15 -5.34 -10.03
C GLY A 141 14.57 -5.84 -11.35
N GLY A 142 14.11 -7.08 -11.39
CA GLY A 142 13.49 -7.67 -12.57
C GLY A 142 13.34 -9.19 -12.47
N PRO A 143 12.93 -9.86 -13.57
CA PRO A 143 12.74 -11.31 -13.60
C PRO A 143 13.92 -12.06 -12.97
N MET A 144 13.61 -12.97 -12.04
CA MET A 144 14.57 -13.79 -11.29
C MET A 144 15.48 -13.03 -10.30
N CYS A 145 15.41 -11.71 -10.19
CA CYS A 145 16.23 -10.89 -9.29
C CYS A 145 15.43 -9.75 -8.62
N TRP A 146 14.20 -10.06 -8.21
CA TRP A 146 13.32 -9.12 -7.53
C TRP A 146 13.81 -8.77 -6.13
N ASN A 147 13.63 -7.51 -5.76
CA ASN A 147 13.88 -6.99 -4.42
C ASN A 147 12.84 -5.91 -4.08
N THR A 148 12.72 -5.56 -2.81
CA THR A 148 11.76 -4.56 -2.33
C THR A 148 12.44 -3.40 -1.63
N ARG A 149 11.86 -2.20 -1.75
CA ARG A 149 12.18 -1.03 -0.94
C ARG A 149 10.94 -0.61 -0.17
N THR A 150 11.08 -0.39 1.13
CA THR A 150 9.97 0.03 1.98
C THR A 150 10.13 1.49 2.35
N TYR A 151 9.08 2.27 2.13
CA TYR A 151 8.98 3.68 2.49
C TYR A 151 7.82 3.84 3.47
N THR A 152 8.11 4.32 4.67
CA THR A 152 7.09 4.56 5.69
C THR A 152 7.14 6.00 6.15
N ALA A 153 5.97 6.57 6.39
CA ALA A 153 5.84 7.91 6.95
C ALA A 153 4.66 7.98 7.91
N THR A 154 4.76 8.88 8.88
CA THR A 154 3.67 9.34 9.73
C THR A 154 3.61 10.86 9.71
N ALA A 155 2.44 11.41 10.01
CA ALA A 155 2.24 12.85 10.19
C ALA A 155 2.89 13.39 11.48
#